data_AF-A0A349EGE2-F1
#
_entry.id   AF-A0A349EGE2-F1
#
_cell.length_a   1.000
_cell.length_b   1.000
_cell.length_c   1.000
_cell.angle_alpha   90.00
_cell.angle_beta   90.00
_cell.angle_gamma   90.00
#
_symmetry.space_group_name_H-M   'P 1'
#
loop_
_entity.id
_entity.type
_entity.pdbx_description
1 polymer ?
#
loop_
_entity_poly.entity_id
_entity_poly.type
_entity_poly.pdbx_seq_one_letter_code
_entity_poly.pdbx_strand_id
1 'polypeptide(L)'
;MLWEQGHQQEAVQLLREALKQEESVELKVLLADKLLQLDQSAEARTLLENLPAEERERQPASGLLARLQFADMTQDAPDRAALEKIVQADPANSAARRQLAARWVLADNYEAALEQFMEILRRDPKFEDEAGRKGLIAIFEILGNEHPLVMTYRRRMFSLLH
;
A
#
# COMPACT_ATOMS: atom_id res chain seq x y z
N MET A 1 24.02 -8.19 7.37
CA MET A 1 23.35 -6.95 6.92
C MET A 1 22.94 -6.17 8.16
N LEU A 2 23.32 -4.89 8.27
CA LEU A 2 23.08 -4.04 9.46
C LEU A 2 21.59 -3.95 9.90
N TRP A 3 20.67 -4.24 8.99
CA TRP A 3 19.23 -4.19 9.23
C TRP A 3 18.71 -5.17 10.30
N GLU A 4 19.37 -6.31 10.51
CA GLU A 4 18.89 -7.36 11.44
C GLU A 4 19.43 -7.21 12.88
N GLN A 5 20.30 -6.24 13.17
CA GLN A 5 21.02 -6.15 14.46
C GLN A 5 20.62 -4.96 15.34
N GLY A 6 19.41 -4.41 15.20
CA GLY A 6 18.98 -3.25 16.00
C GLY A 6 19.59 -1.91 15.59
N HIS A 7 20.43 -1.89 14.54
CA HIS A 7 21.04 -0.68 13.96
C HIS A 7 20.11 0.03 12.95
N GLN A 8 18.79 -0.12 13.08
CA GLN A 8 17.84 0.45 12.11
C GLN A 8 17.91 1.98 12.06
N GLN A 9 18.09 2.63 13.23
CA GLN A 9 18.28 4.07 13.31
C GLN A 9 19.61 4.53 12.68
N GLU A 10 20.67 3.74 12.83
CA GLU A 10 21.98 4.03 12.22
C GLU A 10 21.90 3.95 10.69
N ALA A 11 21.21 2.93 10.16
CA ALA A 11 20.98 2.80 8.73
C ALA A 11 20.24 4.02 8.14
N VAL A 12 19.23 4.53 8.85
CA VAL A 12 18.52 5.76 8.46
C VAL A 12 19.46 6.97 8.49
N GLN A 13 20.31 7.10 9.50
CA GLN A 13 21.27 8.21 9.57
C GLN A 13 22.28 8.16 8.41
N LEU A 14 22.83 6.98 8.10
CA LEU A 14 23.74 6.80 6.97
C LEU A 14 23.10 7.19 5.64
N LEU A 15 21.83 6.82 5.42
CA LEU A 15 21.09 7.23 4.22
C LEU A 15 20.88 8.74 4.16
N ARG A 16 20.55 9.39 5.29
CA ARG A 16 20.45 10.86 5.36
C ARG A 16 21.78 11.54 5.09
N GLU A 17 22.88 10.98 5.58
CA GLU A 17 24.23 11.52 5.32
C GLU A 17 24.63 11.38 3.86
N ALA A 18 24.34 10.23 3.23
CA ALA A 18 24.57 10.03 1.80
C ALA A 18 23.78 11.05 0.96
N LEU A 19 22.52 11.30 1.31
CA LEU A 19 21.67 12.28 0.62
C LEU A 19 22.12 13.75 0.78
N LYS A 20 22.96 14.07 1.77
CA LYS A 20 23.60 15.39 1.86
C LYS A 20 24.76 15.56 0.88
N GLN A 21 25.39 14.46 0.47
CA GLN A 21 26.52 14.47 -0.45
C GLN A 21 26.06 14.38 -1.90
N GLU A 22 25.03 13.57 -2.16
CA GLU A 22 24.49 13.35 -3.49
C GLU A 22 22.96 13.28 -3.44
N GLU A 23 22.32 14.05 -4.31
CA GLU A 23 20.88 13.95 -4.50
C GLU A 23 20.57 12.76 -5.43
N SER A 24 20.09 11.66 -4.86
CA SER A 24 19.68 10.47 -5.60
C SER A 24 18.22 10.11 -5.26
N VAL A 25 17.45 9.82 -6.31
CA VAL A 25 16.07 9.34 -6.19
C VAL A 25 16.04 7.97 -5.52
N GLU A 26 16.95 7.07 -5.92
CA GLU A 26 17.06 5.72 -5.37
C GLU A 26 17.31 5.76 -3.86
N LEU A 27 18.20 6.64 -3.40
CA LEU A 27 18.48 6.81 -1.97
C LEU A 27 17.29 7.41 -1.22
N LYS A 28 16.55 8.36 -1.81
CA LYS A 28 15.32 8.90 -1.20
C LYS A 28 14.24 7.84 -1.05
N VAL A 29 14.05 7.00 -2.07
CA VAL A 29 13.08 5.90 -2.04
C VAL A 29 13.49 4.83 -1.02
N LEU A 30 14.78 4.47 -0.97
CA LEU A 30 15.30 3.54 0.02
C LEU A 30 15.14 4.07 1.45
N LEU A 31 15.43 5.35 1.68
CA LEU A 31 15.20 6.00 2.96
C LEU A 31 13.72 5.98 3.34
N ALA A 32 12.81 6.28 2.41
CA ALA A 32 11.37 6.23 2.65
C ALA A 32 10.90 4.82 3.06
N ASP A 33 11.37 3.76 2.40
CA ASP A 33 11.11 2.37 2.81
C ASP A 33 11.56 2.14 4.26
N LYS A 34 12.77 2.57 4.62
CA LYS A 34 13.31 2.35 5.97
C LYS A 34 12.56 3.13 7.04
N LEU A 35 12.12 4.35 6.72
CA LEU A 35 11.27 5.16 7.58
C LEU A 35 9.90 4.50 7.81
N LEU A 36 9.30 3.90 6.79
CA LEU A 36 8.02 3.18 6.93
C LEU A 36 8.14 1.95 7.83
N GLN A 37 9.27 1.22 7.76
CA GLN A 37 9.53 0.09 8.65
C GLN A 37 9.76 0.52 10.12
N LEU A 38 10.01 1.80 10.36
CA LEU A 38 10.18 2.42 11.68
C LEU A 38 8.96 3.24 12.12
N ASP A 39 7.81 3.06 11.46
CA ASP A 39 6.57 3.81 11.71
C ASP A 39 6.71 5.35 11.55
N GLN A 40 7.74 5.81 10.83
CA GLN A 40 8.01 7.23 10.54
C GLN A 40 7.30 7.67 9.24
N SER A 41 6.00 7.40 9.14
CA SER A 41 5.21 7.57 7.91
C SER A 41 5.15 9.01 7.40
N ALA A 42 5.16 10.01 8.29
CA ALA A 42 5.10 11.41 7.89
C ALA A 42 6.34 11.84 7.09
N GLU A 43 7.54 11.45 7.55
CA GLU A 43 8.79 11.78 6.87
C GLU A 43 8.92 10.98 5.56
N ALA A 44 8.59 9.69 5.58
CA ALA A 44 8.57 8.86 4.38
C ALA A 44 7.67 9.46 3.29
N ARG A 45 6.47 9.91 3.69
CA ARG A 45 5.53 10.60 2.80
C ARG A 45 6.16 11.85 2.18
N THR A 46 6.73 12.74 2.99
CA THR A 46 7.35 13.97 2.49
C THR A 46 8.47 13.67 1.48
N LEU A 47 9.30 12.66 1.73
CA LEU A 47 10.35 12.26 0.80
C LEU A 47 9.79 11.79 -0.53
N LEU A 48 8.78 10.91 -0.51
CA LEU A 48 8.17 10.34 -1.71
C LEU A 48 7.37 11.38 -2.50
N GLU A 49 6.61 12.25 -1.82
CA GLU A 49 5.78 13.27 -2.49
C GLU A 49 6.63 14.34 -3.19
N ASN A 50 7.84 14.58 -2.71
CA ASN A 50 8.82 15.51 -3.30
C ASN A 50 9.61 14.93 -4.49
N LEU A 51 9.43 13.65 -4.83
CA LEU A 51 10.05 13.09 -6.03
C LEU A 51 9.37 13.64 -7.30
N PRO A 52 10.10 13.69 -8.43
CA PRO A 52 9.49 13.95 -9.73
C PRO A 52 8.32 13.01 -10.01
N ALA A 53 7.29 13.48 -10.73
CA ALA A 53 6.06 12.72 -10.97
C ALA A 53 6.34 11.33 -11.56
N GLU A 54 7.22 11.25 -12.56
CA GLU A 54 7.62 10.00 -13.22
C GLU A 54 8.26 9.00 -12.25
N GLU A 55 9.03 9.49 -11.27
CA GLU A 55 9.69 8.65 -10.27
C GLU A 55 8.72 8.21 -9.17
N ARG A 56 7.72 9.01 -8.83
CA ARG A 56 6.64 8.61 -7.90
C ARG A 56 5.78 7.47 -8.45
N GLU A 57 5.58 7.46 -9.76
CA GLU A 57 4.80 6.44 -10.45
C GLU A 57 5.60 5.15 -10.70
N ARG A 58 6.93 5.17 -10.52
CA ARG A 58 7.80 4.02 -10.69
C ARG A 58 7.91 3.21 -9.40
N GLN A 59 7.94 1.88 -9.53
CA GLN A 59 8.29 0.99 -8.41
C GLN A 59 9.78 1.17 -8.02
N PRO A 60 10.10 1.18 -6.72
CA PRO A 60 9.22 0.87 -5.59
C PRO A 60 8.48 2.08 -4.98
N ALA A 61 8.71 3.31 -5.45
CA ALA A 61 8.09 4.51 -4.87
C ALA A 61 6.56 4.48 -4.90
N SER A 62 5.97 4.04 -6.02
CA SER A 62 4.51 3.87 -6.18
C SER A 62 3.92 2.93 -5.12
N GLY A 63 4.61 1.82 -4.81
CA GLY A 63 4.22 0.86 -3.80
C GLY A 63 4.28 1.43 -2.38
N LEU A 64 5.32 2.21 -2.06
CA LEU A 64 5.43 2.86 -0.75
C LEU A 64 4.32 3.92 -0.54
N LEU A 65 4.03 4.71 -1.57
CA LEU A 65 2.91 5.65 -1.57
C LEU A 65 1.56 4.94 -1.42
N ALA A 66 1.37 3.81 -2.09
CA ALA A 66 0.17 2.97 -1.92
C ALA A 66 0.02 2.46 -0.48
N ARG A 67 1.11 1.98 0.15
CA ARG A 67 1.08 1.53 1.56
C ARG A 67 0.69 2.67 2.51
N LEU A 68 1.22 3.87 2.28
CA LEU A 68 0.83 5.08 3.01
C LEU A 68 -0.65 5.42 2.82
N GLN A 69 -1.17 5.32 1.60
CA GLN A 69 -2.58 5.53 1.31
C GLN A 69 -3.47 4.55 2.08
N PHE A 70 -3.09 3.28 2.19
CA PHE A 70 -3.82 2.31 3.01
C PHE A 70 -3.74 2.63 4.50
N ALA A 71 -2.60 3.14 5.00
CA ALA A 71 -2.49 3.61 6.38
C ALA A 71 -3.51 4.71 6.68
N ASP A 72 -3.64 5.70 5.80
CA ASP A 72 -4.62 6.79 5.94
C ASP A 72 -6.05 6.27 6.01
N MET A 73 -6.40 5.27 5.20
CA MET A 73 -7.75 4.66 5.20
C MET A 73 -8.12 3.99 6.54
N THR A 74 -7.14 3.78 7.43
CA THR A 74 -7.34 3.09 8.70
C THR A 74 -7.30 3.99 9.93
N GLN A 75 -6.96 5.28 9.80
CA GLN A 75 -6.78 6.17 10.95
C GLN A 75 -8.05 6.32 11.80
N ASP A 76 -9.22 6.41 11.17
CA ASP A 76 -10.53 6.52 11.84
C ASP A 76 -11.43 5.29 11.62
N ALA A 77 -10.89 4.23 11.02
CA ALA A 77 -11.66 3.02 10.75
C ALA A 77 -11.76 2.13 12.01
N PRO A 78 -12.84 1.36 12.19
CA PRO A 78 -12.90 0.33 13.21
C PRO A 78 -11.73 -0.66 13.11
N ASP A 79 -11.52 -1.43 14.17
CA ASP A 79 -10.57 -2.53 14.12
C ASP A 79 -11.01 -3.61 13.12
N ARG A 80 -10.08 -4.52 12.81
CA ARG A 80 -10.32 -5.59 11.83
C ARG A 80 -11.51 -6.46 12.22
N ALA A 81 -11.64 -6.83 13.49
CA ALA A 81 -12.69 -7.75 13.94
C ALA A 81 -14.09 -7.11 13.86
N ALA A 82 -14.19 -5.82 14.16
CA ALA A 82 -15.40 -5.03 13.97
C ALA A 82 -15.77 -4.92 12.49
N LEU A 83 -14.80 -4.62 11.63
CA LEU A 83 -15.01 -4.56 10.18
C LEU A 83 -15.44 -5.91 9.59
N GLU A 84 -14.83 -7.01 10.03
CA GLU A 84 -15.23 -8.37 9.62
C GLU A 84 -16.70 -8.63 9.98
N LYS A 85 -17.15 -8.26 11.19
CA LYS A 85 -18.56 -8.39 11.59
C LYS A 85 -19.49 -7.52 10.74
N ILE A 86 -19.10 -6.28 10.44
CA ILE A 86 -19.88 -5.38 9.59
C ILE A 86 -20.03 -5.99 8.19
N VAL A 87 -18.94 -6.47 7.59
CA VAL A 87 -18.95 -7.08 6.25
C VAL A 87 -19.72 -8.41 6.23
N GLN A 88 -19.69 -9.18 7.32
CA GLN A 88 -20.51 -10.40 7.44
C GLN A 88 -22.00 -10.09 7.52
N ALA A 89 -22.38 -9.05 8.29
CA ALA A 89 -23.76 -8.62 8.43
C ALA A 89 -24.30 -7.94 7.16
N ASP A 90 -23.47 -7.17 6.47
CA ASP A 90 -23.78 -6.53 5.20
C ASP A 90 -22.64 -6.74 4.18
N PRO A 91 -22.69 -7.84 3.41
CA PRO A 91 -21.70 -8.13 2.38
C PRO A 91 -21.66 -7.11 1.23
N ALA A 92 -22.63 -6.20 1.11
CA ALA A 92 -22.66 -5.16 0.07
C ALA A 92 -22.04 -3.83 0.55
N ASN A 93 -21.60 -3.74 1.82
CA ASN A 93 -21.00 -2.53 2.36
C ASN A 93 -19.58 -2.29 1.81
N SER A 94 -19.49 -1.63 0.65
CA SER A 94 -18.23 -1.31 -0.04
C SER A 94 -17.27 -0.49 0.82
N ALA A 95 -17.79 0.43 1.65
CA ALA A 95 -16.97 1.25 2.54
C ALA A 95 -16.28 0.39 3.62
N ALA A 96 -17.02 -0.50 4.28
CA ALA A 96 -16.47 -1.42 5.28
C ALA A 96 -15.48 -2.40 4.65
N ARG A 97 -15.75 -2.89 3.43
CA ARG A 97 -14.81 -3.74 2.67
C ARG A 97 -13.51 -3.02 2.34
N ARG A 98 -13.59 -1.76 1.90
CA ARG A 98 -12.41 -0.93 1.59
C ARG A 98 -11.53 -0.75 2.82
N GLN A 99 -12.14 -0.41 3.96
CA GLN A 99 -11.42 -0.27 5.24
C GLN A 99 -10.83 -1.62 5.71
N LEU A 100 -11.58 -2.71 5.57
CA LEU A 100 -11.11 -4.06 5.91
C LEU A 100 -9.91 -4.46 5.04
N ALA A 101 -9.97 -4.16 3.74
CA ALA A 101 -8.87 -4.40 2.82
C ALA A 101 -7.61 -3.64 3.24
N ALA A 102 -7.75 -2.36 3.59
CA ALA A 102 -6.63 -1.54 4.07
C ALA A 102 -6.00 -2.14 5.34
N ARG A 103 -6.80 -2.59 6.31
CA ARG A 103 -6.30 -3.30 7.50
C ARG A 103 -5.55 -4.59 7.14
N TRP A 104 -6.01 -5.33 6.14
CA TRP A 104 -5.31 -6.52 5.65
C TRP A 104 -3.98 -6.21 4.97
N VAL A 105 -3.90 -5.13 4.18
CA VAL A 105 -2.64 -4.67 3.58
C VAL A 105 -1.62 -4.32 4.64
N LEU A 106 -2.00 -3.57 5.68
CA LEU A 106 -1.09 -3.19 6.76
C LEU A 106 -0.63 -4.37 7.62
N ALA A 107 -1.40 -5.47 7.60
CA ALA A 107 -1.04 -6.74 8.22
C ALA A 107 -0.28 -7.69 7.26
N ASP A 108 0.15 -7.20 6.09
CA ASP A 108 0.83 -7.94 5.02
C ASP A 108 0.04 -9.15 4.50
N ASN A 109 -1.27 -9.22 4.75
CA ASN A 109 -2.16 -10.24 4.21
C ASN A 109 -2.81 -9.76 2.91
N TYR A 110 -1.99 -9.70 1.86
CA TYR A 110 -2.39 -9.15 0.57
C TYR A 110 -3.49 -9.95 -0.13
N GLU A 111 -3.52 -11.27 0.04
CA GLU A 111 -4.56 -12.10 -0.56
C GLU A 111 -5.95 -11.75 -0.01
N ALA A 112 -6.08 -11.63 1.31
CA ALA A 112 -7.34 -11.22 1.94
C ALA A 112 -7.76 -9.80 1.51
N ALA A 113 -6.80 -8.88 1.38
CA ALA A 113 -7.07 -7.52 0.89
C ALA A 113 -7.57 -7.51 -0.57
N LEU A 114 -6.92 -8.29 -1.44
CA LEU A 114 -7.29 -8.41 -2.85
C LEU A 114 -8.72 -8.94 -3.00
N GLU A 115 -9.10 -9.96 -2.22
CA GLU A 115 -10.49 -10.48 -2.24
C GLU A 115 -11.52 -9.41 -1.82
N GLN A 116 -11.23 -8.56 -0.83
CA GLN A 116 -12.14 -7.46 -0.47
C GLN A 116 -12.32 -6.46 -1.62
N PHE A 117 -11.25 -6.08 -2.31
CA PHE A 117 -11.36 -5.17 -3.45
C PHE A 117 -12.00 -5.82 -4.68
N MET A 118 -11.82 -7.12 -4.89
CA MET A 118 -12.54 -7.89 -5.90
C MET A 118 -14.05 -7.93 -5.64
N GLU A 119 -14.46 -8.07 -4.37
CA GLU A 119 -15.87 -7.99 -3.97
C GLU A 119 -16.47 -6.61 -4.27
N ILE A 120 -15.75 -5.53 -3.96
CA ILE A 120 -16.16 -4.16 -4.31
C ILE A 120 -16.31 -4.04 -5.82
N LEU A 121 -15.28 -4.44 -6.59
CA LEU A 121 -15.30 -4.34 -8.04
C LEU A 121 -16.47 -5.09 -8.68
N ARG A 122 -16.83 -6.26 -8.15
CA ARG A 122 -17.93 -7.06 -8.66
C ARG A 122 -19.31 -6.51 -8.28
N ARG A 123 -19.48 -6.02 -7.05
CA ARG A 123 -20.79 -5.62 -6.52
C ARG A 123 -21.12 -4.16 -6.81
N ASP A 124 -20.12 -3.31 -6.71
CA ASP A 124 -20.25 -1.86 -6.78
C ASP A 124 -19.02 -1.25 -7.49
N PRO A 125 -18.86 -1.51 -8.81
CA PRO A 125 -17.69 -1.10 -9.57
C PRO A 125 -17.47 0.43 -9.59
N LYS A 126 -18.53 1.22 -9.37
CA LYS A 126 -18.48 2.69 -9.38
C LYS A 126 -18.27 3.31 -8.00
N PHE A 127 -18.20 2.49 -6.95
CA PHE A 127 -17.97 2.95 -5.58
C PHE A 127 -16.75 3.88 -5.50
N GLU A 128 -16.93 5.08 -4.94
CA GLU A 128 -15.86 6.06 -4.68
C GLU A 128 -14.84 6.21 -5.83
N ASP A 129 -15.34 6.48 -7.03
CA ASP A 129 -14.51 6.66 -8.22
C ASP A 129 -13.63 5.43 -8.49
N GLU A 130 -14.29 4.27 -8.60
CA GLU A 130 -13.67 2.96 -8.87
C GLU A 130 -12.67 2.48 -7.80
N ALA A 131 -12.97 2.74 -6.52
CA ALA A 131 -12.12 2.37 -5.39
C ALA A 131 -11.77 0.87 -5.35
N GLY A 132 -12.67 0.00 -5.83
CA GLY A 132 -12.39 -1.43 -6.02
C GLY A 132 -11.20 -1.69 -6.95
N ARG A 133 -11.26 -1.16 -8.17
CA ARG A 133 -10.19 -1.29 -9.17
C ARG A 133 -8.90 -0.62 -8.70
N LYS A 134 -9.00 0.60 -8.16
CA LYS A 134 -7.83 1.36 -7.67
C LYS A 134 -7.12 0.65 -6.51
N GLY A 135 -7.87 0.05 -5.59
CA GLY A 135 -7.31 -0.73 -4.49
C GLY A 135 -6.53 -1.96 -4.96
N LEU A 136 -7.03 -2.69 -5.97
CA LEU A 136 -6.29 -3.81 -6.58
C LEU A 136 -4.96 -3.34 -7.18
N ILE A 137 -4.99 -2.26 -7.97
CA ILE A 137 -3.78 -1.70 -8.60
C ILE A 137 -2.77 -1.26 -7.54
N ALA A 138 -3.22 -0.56 -6.49
CA ALA A 138 -2.37 -0.14 -5.38
C ALA A 138 -1.69 -1.34 -4.69
N ILE A 139 -2.38 -2.46 -4.50
CA ILE A 139 -1.76 -3.69 -3.97
C ILE A 139 -0.74 -4.28 -4.94
N PHE A 140 -0.99 -4.20 -6.25
CA PHE A 140 -0.02 -4.66 -7.26
C PHE A 140 1.26 -3.82 -7.26
N GLU A 141 1.14 -2.51 -7.03
CA GLU A 141 2.28 -1.62 -6.87
C GLU A 141 3.11 -1.96 -5.63
N ILE A 142 2.47 -2.39 -4.53
CA ILE A 142 3.17 -2.86 -3.32
C ILE A 142 3.91 -4.18 -3.58
N LEU A 143 3.24 -5.15 -4.22
CA LEU A 143 3.76 -6.51 -4.39
C LEU A 143 4.82 -6.65 -5.48
N GLY A 144 4.81 -5.76 -6.48
CA GLY A 144 5.63 -5.96 -7.68
C GLY A 144 4.88 -6.66 -8.81
N ASN A 145 5.18 -6.24 -10.04
CA ASN A 145 4.55 -6.77 -11.25
C ASN A 145 4.70 -8.30 -11.46
N GLU A 146 5.77 -8.88 -10.92
CA GLU A 146 6.12 -10.30 -11.09
C GLU A 146 5.56 -11.20 -9.98
N HIS A 147 4.87 -10.64 -8.98
CA HIS A 147 4.38 -11.42 -7.85
C HIS A 147 3.25 -12.37 -8.28
N PRO A 148 3.24 -13.65 -7.83
CA PRO A 148 2.24 -14.64 -8.25
C PRO A 148 0.78 -14.23 -7.99
N LEU A 149 0.52 -13.55 -6.86
CA LEU A 149 -0.81 -12.98 -6.57
C LEU A 149 -1.20 -11.93 -7.61
N VAL A 150 -0.28 -11.04 -8.01
CA VAL A 150 -0.56 -10.00 -9.00
C VAL A 150 -0.97 -10.62 -10.33
N MET A 151 -0.23 -11.63 -10.80
CA MET A 151 -0.58 -12.35 -12.04
C MET A 151 -1.98 -12.97 -11.97
N THR A 152 -2.31 -13.60 -10.84
CA THR A 152 -3.60 -14.27 -10.61
C THR A 152 -4.75 -13.26 -10.57
N TYR A 153 -4.62 -12.21 -9.77
CA TYR A 153 -5.69 -11.25 -9.55
C TYR A 153 -5.85 -10.27 -10.72
N ARG A 154 -4.78 -9.95 -11.47
CA ARG A 154 -4.92 -9.22 -12.74
C ARG A 154 -5.85 -9.94 -13.69
N ARG A 155 -5.65 -11.25 -13.89
CA ARG A 155 -6.51 -12.07 -14.76
C ARG A 155 -7.97 -12.03 -14.32
N ARG A 156 -8.22 -12.19 -13.02
CA ARG A 156 -9.58 -12.12 -12.45
C ARG A 156 -10.20 -10.72 -12.61
N MET A 157 -9.44 -9.66 -12.33
CA MET A 157 -9.87 -8.28 -12.50
C MET A 157 -10.29 -8.00 -13.94
N PHE A 158 -9.49 -8.41 -14.93
CA PHE A 158 -9.83 -8.24 -16.35
C PHE A 158 -11.13 -8.96 -16.72
N SER A 159 -11.36 -10.17 -16.19
CA SER A 159 -12.59 -10.93 -16.48
C SER A 159 -13.87 -10.32 -15.90
N LEU A 160 -13.77 -9.41 -14.93
CA LEU A 160 -14.93 -8.68 -14.38
C LEU A 160 -15.22 -7.36 -15.12
N LEU A 161 -14.25 -6.85 -15.89
CA LEU A 161 -14.33 -5.58 -16.62
C LEU A 161 -14.77 -5.75 -18.07
N HIS A 162 -14.88 -6.99 -18.56
CA HIS A 162 -15.29 -7.34 -19.93
C HIS A 162 -16.63 -8.09 -19.87
#